data_AF-B7QGR8-F1
#
_entry.id   AF-B7QGR8-F1
#
_cell.length_a   1.000
_cell.length_b   1.000
_cell.length_c   1.000
_cell.angle_alpha   90.00
_cell.angle_beta   90.00
_cell.angle_gamma   90.00
#
_symmetry.space_group_name_H-M   'P 1'
#
loop_
_entity.id
_entity.type
_entity.pdbx_description
1 polymer ?
#
loop_
_entity_poly.entity_id
_entity_poly.type
_entity_poly.pdbx_seq_one_letter_code
_entity_poly.pdbx_strand_id
1 'polypeptide(L)'
;MECSQLLANLGYEDAQAILQLKVAALGPTLEATRVLWTQDVSPAIVCASLRLGAQRCGTAESALYRAARSSVLSRLRRLVAQVPQLAAAECPRDLAALLADGPLWDAVGRLAPPTAAYLEGLTSLAADVPMDGLEDLVRFAVLCAEAIRWTTDSPERFSCSQLEAFLRALDCVLSCPSLASLMGLPEHASWVCSVAAAIYHLVSQLKGWRSFPVALQEPPADSLAAGRAPVREACVQVAELVGWLEHAGREPHIPTFIRTMLHRVITGASFLLT
;
A
#
# COMPACT_ATOMS: atom_id res chain seq x y z
N MET A 1 -8.73 9.23 19.42
CA MET A 1 -8.10 10.56 19.66
C MET A 1 -7.60 10.64 21.10
N GLU A 2 -8.46 10.42 22.10
CA GLU A 2 -8.10 10.49 23.54
C GLU A 2 -6.93 9.57 23.93
N CYS A 3 -6.92 8.31 23.48
CA CYS A 3 -5.80 7.39 23.76
C CYS A 3 -4.44 7.92 23.26
N SER A 4 -4.40 8.50 22.05
CA SER A 4 -3.17 9.06 21.49
C SER A 4 -2.72 10.31 22.24
N GLN A 5 -3.65 11.11 22.79
CA GLN A 5 -3.31 12.25 23.63
C GLN A 5 -2.69 11.82 24.97
N LEU A 6 -3.18 10.72 25.56
CA LEU A 6 -2.57 10.13 26.76
C LEU A 6 -1.16 9.60 26.46
N LEU A 7 -0.99 8.87 25.36
CA LEU A 7 0.31 8.38 24.92
C LEU A 7 1.29 9.52 24.62
N ALA A 8 0.79 10.67 24.16
CA ALA A 8 1.62 11.82 23.84
C ALA A 8 2.31 12.47 25.04
N ASN A 9 1.88 12.12 26.26
CA ASN A 9 2.49 12.59 27.50
C ASN A 9 3.54 11.61 28.05
N LEU A 10 3.73 10.46 27.40
CA LEU A 10 4.70 9.45 27.80
C LEU A 10 6.07 9.65 27.14
N GLY A 11 7.10 9.05 27.73
CA GLY A 11 8.41 8.89 27.10
C GLY A 11 8.34 7.96 25.88
N TYR A 12 9.39 7.99 25.06
CA TYR A 12 9.48 7.16 23.84
C TYR A 12 9.35 5.67 24.16
N GLU A 13 10.09 5.16 25.14
CA GLU A 13 10.12 3.74 25.52
C GLU A 13 8.75 3.23 25.96
N ASP A 14 8.05 3.98 26.82
CA ASP A 14 6.73 3.61 27.33
C ASP A 14 5.67 3.64 26.21
N ALA A 15 5.70 4.69 25.37
CA ALA A 15 4.81 4.79 24.22
C ALA A 15 5.08 3.65 23.22
N GLN A 16 6.34 3.29 23.01
CA GLN A 16 6.74 2.21 22.11
C GLN A 16 6.26 0.86 22.64
N ALA A 17 6.49 0.57 23.92
CA ALA A 17 6.02 -0.65 24.57
C ALA A 17 4.51 -0.82 24.39
N ILE A 18 3.73 0.23 24.68
CA ILE A 18 2.27 0.19 24.52
C ILE A 18 1.87 -0.03 23.06
N LEU A 19 2.49 0.67 22.11
CA LEU A 19 2.17 0.54 20.67
C LEU A 19 2.63 -0.80 20.06
N GLN A 20 3.47 -1.55 20.74
CA GLN A 20 3.90 -2.90 20.36
C GLN A 20 3.20 -4.00 21.16
N LEU A 21 2.34 -3.65 22.13
CA LEU A 21 1.59 -4.63 22.89
C LEU A 21 0.73 -5.49 21.97
N LYS A 22 0.87 -6.79 22.20
CA LYS A 22 0.01 -7.83 21.69
C LYS A 22 -1.09 -8.08 22.71
N VAL A 23 -2.30 -7.61 22.44
CA VAL A 23 -3.44 -7.81 23.36
C VAL A 23 -4.00 -9.21 23.14
N ALA A 24 -3.96 -10.06 24.16
CA ALA A 24 -4.70 -11.31 24.13
C ALA A 24 -6.20 -10.99 24.31
N ALA A 25 -7.01 -11.27 23.29
CA ALA A 25 -8.46 -11.20 23.43
C ALA A 25 -8.93 -12.45 24.20
N LEU A 26 -9.45 -12.27 25.42
CA LEU A 26 -10.20 -13.30 26.12
C LEU A 26 -11.58 -13.42 25.45
N GLY A 27 -11.75 -14.44 24.61
CA GLY A 27 -13.09 -14.89 24.20
C GLY A 27 -13.80 -15.59 25.36
N PRO A 28 -15.14 -15.47 25.49
CA PRO A 28 -15.87 -15.99 26.65
C PRO A 28 -16.12 -17.51 26.64
N THR A 29 -15.55 -18.27 25.70
CA THR A 29 -15.82 -19.71 25.59
C THR A 29 -14.59 -20.53 25.94
N LEU A 30 -14.58 -21.04 27.17
CA LEU A 30 -13.82 -22.19 27.61
C LEU A 30 -14.22 -23.40 26.76
N GLU A 31 -13.44 -23.72 25.73
CA GLU A 31 -13.09 -25.10 25.33
C GLU A 31 -12.21 -25.08 24.06
N ALA A 32 -11.13 -25.85 24.12
CA ALA A 32 -10.21 -26.20 23.04
C ALA A 32 -9.27 -25.09 22.47
N THR A 33 -8.10 -24.98 23.10
CA THR A 33 -6.77 -24.99 22.44
C THR A 33 -6.70 -24.54 20.96
N ARG A 34 -6.92 -23.26 20.71
CA ARG A 34 -6.17 -22.45 19.74
C ARG A 34 -6.16 -21.04 20.30
N VAL A 35 -5.02 -20.61 20.84
CA VAL A 35 -4.80 -19.20 21.17
C VAL A 35 -4.89 -18.43 19.85
N LEU A 36 -6.08 -17.93 19.55
CA LEU A 36 -6.39 -17.20 18.33
C LEU A 36 -5.74 -15.81 18.48
N TRP A 37 -4.65 -15.62 17.74
CA TRP A 37 -3.79 -14.46 17.57
C TRP A 37 -4.16 -13.14 18.28
N THR A 38 -3.16 -12.65 19.00
CA THR A 38 -3.04 -11.35 19.65
C THR A 38 -3.54 -10.19 18.78
N GLN A 39 -4.57 -9.46 19.21
CA GLN A 39 -4.96 -8.20 18.57
C GLN A 39 -3.88 -7.16 18.85
N ASP A 40 -3.13 -6.78 17.82
CA ASP A 40 -2.26 -5.61 17.90
C ASP A 40 -3.11 -4.35 18.19
N VAL A 41 -2.50 -3.33 18.78
CA VAL A 41 -3.10 -2.00 18.96
C VAL A 41 -3.82 -1.54 17.68
N SER A 42 -5.04 -1.01 17.86
CA SER A 42 -5.92 -0.56 16.78
C SER A 42 -5.20 0.38 15.79
N PRO A 43 -5.35 0.18 14.46
CA PRO A 43 -4.80 1.07 13.45
C PRO A 43 -5.18 2.53 13.67
N ALA A 44 -6.39 2.80 14.16
CA ALA A 44 -6.86 4.15 14.43
C ALA A 44 -6.04 4.86 15.53
N ILE A 45 -5.60 4.13 16.55
CA ILE A 45 -4.73 4.68 17.61
C ILE A 45 -3.35 4.98 17.04
N VAL A 46 -2.78 4.06 16.25
CA VAL A 46 -1.47 4.27 15.60
C VAL A 46 -1.52 5.49 14.65
N CYS A 47 -2.55 5.59 13.81
CA CYS A 47 -2.75 6.73 12.91
C CYS A 47 -2.89 8.05 13.68
N ALA A 48 -3.70 8.06 14.73
CA ALA A 48 -3.88 9.26 15.56
C ALA A 48 -2.58 9.65 16.29
N SER A 49 -1.77 8.67 16.71
CA SER A 49 -0.46 8.91 17.32
C SER A 49 0.56 9.48 16.33
N LEU A 50 0.58 9.00 15.09
CA LEU A 50 1.41 9.55 14.02
C LEU A 50 1.00 11.01 13.70
N ARG A 51 -0.30 11.25 13.49
CA ARG A 51 -0.80 12.59 13.15
C ARG A 51 -0.56 13.60 14.26
N LEU A 52 -0.92 13.25 15.50
CA LEU A 52 -0.69 14.11 16.67
C LEU A 52 0.81 14.33 16.90
N GLY A 53 1.60 13.28 16.73
CA GLY A 53 3.04 13.33 16.91
C GLY A 53 3.76 14.21 15.89
N ALA A 54 3.29 14.25 14.64
CA ALA A 54 3.81 15.13 13.60
C ALA A 54 3.41 16.60 13.83
N GLN A 55 2.17 16.84 14.28
CA GLN A 55 1.66 18.19 14.53
C GLN A 55 2.32 18.89 15.73
N ARG A 56 2.72 18.14 16.77
CA ARG A 56 3.16 18.73 18.05
C ARG A 56 4.54 19.38 18.02
N CYS A 57 5.43 18.98 17.11
CA CYS A 57 6.85 19.34 17.22
C CYS A 57 7.40 20.20 16.08
N GLY A 58 6.56 20.64 15.13
CA GLY A 58 6.87 21.65 14.11
C GLY A 58 7.95 21.26 13.10
N THR A 59 9.15 20.94 13.57
CA THR A 59 10.34 20.60 12.78
C THR A 59 11.08 19.36 13.31
N ALA A 60 10.74 18.84 14.50
CA ALA A 60 11.37 17.67 15.10
C ALA A 60 10.39 16.52 15.30
N GLU A 61 10.89 15.27 15.32
CA GLU A 61 10.05 14.11 15.59
C GLU A 61 9.73 14.00 17.09
N SER A 62 8.45 14.10 17.45
CA SER A 62 8.01 13.81 18.83
C SER A 62 8.30 12.36 19.24
N ALA A 63 8.41 12.11 20.54
CA ALA A 63 8.58 10.76 21.09
C ALA A 63 7.43 9.83 20.65
N LEU A 64 6.20 10.34 20.63
CA LEU A 64 5.03 9.61 20.17
C LEU A 64 5.12 9.23 18.69
N TYR A 65 5.56 10.17 17.84
CA TYR A 65 5.76 9.91 16.41
C TYR A 65 6.80 8.83 16.18
N ARG A 66 7.96 8.93 16.85
CA ARG A 66 9.04 7.94 16.77
C ARG A 66 8.57 6.56 17.24
N ALA A 67 7.84 6.48 18.34
CA ALA A 67 7.28 5.23 18.85
C ALA A 67 6.29 4.60 17.85
N ALA A 68 5.36 5.39 17.32
CA ALA A 68 4.38 4.93 16.34
C ALA A 68 5.02 4.50 15.01
N ARG A 69 5.99 5.28 14.50
CA ARG A 69 6.81 4.90 13.33
C ARG A 69 7.49 3.55 13.54
N SER A 70 8.18 3.37 14.67
CA SER A 70 8.88 2.11 14.96
C SER A 70 7.92 0.91 14.98
N SER A 71 6.71 1.10 15.49
CA SER A 71 5.66 0.07 15.48
C SER A 71 5.18 -0.25 14.06
N VAL A 72 4.98 0.76 13.21
CA VAL A 72 4.64 0.54 11.79
C VAL A 72 5.73 -0.20 11.06
N LEU A 73 6.98 0.27 11.10
CA LEU A 73 8.10 -0.34 10.37
C LEU A 73 8.37 -1.78 10.84
N SER A 74 8.32 -2.04 12.14
CA SER A 74 8.50 -3.41 12.67
C SER A 74 7.36 -4.37 12.29
N ARG A 75 6.12 -3.87 12.14
CA ARG A 75 4.99 -4.67 11.65
C ARG A 75 5.08 -4.90 10.14
N LEU A 76 5.48 -3.90 9.37
CA LEU A 76 5.73 -4.01 7.93
C LEU A 76 6.79 -5.06 7.63
N ARG A 77 7.94 -4.99 8.28
CA ARG A 77 9.02 -5.96 8.12
C ARG A 77 8.57 -7.39 8.41
N ARG A 78 7.81 -7.58 9.49
CA ARG A 78 7.23 -8.89 9.84
C ARG A 78 6.23 -9.39 8.81
N LEU A 79 5.41 -8.50 8.25
CA LEU A 79 4.42 -8.83 7.24
C LEU A 79 5.10 -9.22 5.92
N VAL A 80 6.01 -8.37 5.43
CA VAL A 80 6.73 -8.59 4.17
C VAL A 80 7.61 -9.84 4.23
N ALA A 81 8.20 -10.17 5.39
CA ALA A 81 8.94 -11.41 5.57
C ALA A 81 8.06 -12.69 5.47
N GLN A 82 6.74 -12.58 5.64
CA GLN A 82 5.82 -13.71 5.50
C GLN A 82 5.35 -13.91 4.06
N VAL A 83 5.58 -12.93 3.18
CA VAL A 83 5.17 -13.01 1.77
C VAL A 83 6.36 -13.55 0.96
N PRO A 84 6.30 -14.79 0.45
CA PRO A 84 7.37 -15.33 -0.38
C PRO A 84 7.59 -14.45 -1.62
N GLN A 85 8.87 -14.26 -1.96
CA GLN A 85 9.43 -13.43 -3.04
C GLN A 85 8.40 -12.77 -3.99
N LEU A 86 7.89 -11.60 -3.60
CA LEU A 86 7.15 -10.65 -4.47
C LEU A 86 7.93 -10.29 -5.77
N ALA A 87 9.21 -10.69 -5.87
CA ALA A 87 10.12 -10.40 -6.97
C ALA A 87 10.12 -11.46 -8.10
N ALA A 88 9.63 -12.68 -7.87
CA ALA A 88 9.65 -13.72 -8.91
C ALA A 88 8.49 -13.52 -9.90
N ALA A 89 8.82 -13.42 -11.20
CA ALA A 89 7.87 -13.27 -12.31
C ALA A 89 6.79 -14.38 -12.41
N GLU A 90 6.81 -15.37 -11.50
CA GLU A 90 5.92 -16.54 -11.46
C GLU A 90 5.00 -16.59 -10.23
N CYS A 91 4.90 -15.54 -9.39
CA CYS A 91 4.02 -15.62 -8.21
C CYS A 91 2.66 -14.88 -8.31
N PRO A 92 1.69 -15.32 -9.16
CA PRO A 92 0.29 -14.94 -8.97
C PRO A 92 -0.53 -15.94 -8.14
N ARG A 93 -0.21 -17.24 -8.20
CA ARG A 93 -1.11 -18.28 -7.64
C ARG A 93 -1.00 -18.44 -6.13
N ASP A 94 0.20 -18.34 -5.58
CA ASP A 94 0.41 -18.51 -4.14
C ASP A 94 0.01 -17.26 -3.35
N LEU A 95 0.21 -16.05 -3.88
CA LEU A 95 -0.20 -14.82 -3.20
C LEU A 95 -1.72 -14.67 -3.13
N ALA A 96 -2.45 -15.02 -4.19
CA ALA A 96 -3.91 -15.01 -4.17
C ALA A 96 -4.47 -16.01 -3.14
N ALA A 97 -3.83 -17.17 -2.99
CA ALA A 97 -4.17 -18.14 -1.94
C ALA A 97 -3.88 -17.58 -0.54
N LEU A 98 -2.71 -16.95 -0.33
CA LEU A 98 -2.35 -16.33 0.94
C LEU A 98 -3.28 -15.18 1.34
N LEU A 99 -3.74 -14.37 0.37
CA LEU A 99 -4.74 -13.33 0.61
C LEU A 99 -6.13 -13.93 0.91
N ALA A 100 -6.47 -15.06 0.30
CA ALA A 100 -7.72 -15.77 0.60
C ALA A 100 -7.76 -16.30 2.04
N ASP A 101 -6.61 -16.74 2.58
CA ASP A 101 -6.48 -17.38 3.90
C ASP A 101 -6.93 -16.50 5.09
N GLY A 102 -7.03 -15.17 4.93
CA GLY A 102 -7.65 -14.26 5.91
C GLY A 102 -6.68 -13.44 6.79
N PRO A 103 -5.76 -14.05 7.56
CA PRO A 103 -4.83 -13.31 8.42
C PRO A 103 -3.92 -12.34 7.67
N LEU A 104 -3.44 -12.71 6.48
CA LEU A 104 -2.62 -11.83 5.66
C LEU A 104 -3.43 -10.63 5.17
N TRP A 105 -4.64 -10.87 4.67
CA TRP A 105 -5.59 -9.84 4.26
C TRP A 105 -5.86 -8.83 5.38
N ASP A 106 -6.18 -9.33 6.56
CA ASP A 106 -6.44 -8.50 7.74
C ASP A 106 -5.19 -7.70 8.15
N ALA A 107 -4.01 -8.30 8.11
CA ALA A 107 -2.76 -7.62 8.42
C ALA A 107 -2.45 -6.49 7.42
N VAL A 108 -2.64 -6.73 6.12
CA VAL A 108 -2.47 -5.72 5.06
C VAL A 108 -3.47 -4.58 5.25
N GLY A 109 -4.75 -4.91 5.46
CA GLY A 109 -5.81 -3.93 5.72
C GLY A 109 -5.59 -3.09 6.96
N ARG A 110 -5.05 -3.68 8.04
CA ARG A 110 -4.75 -2.97 9.30
C ARG A 110 -3.49 -2.11 9.19
N LEU A 111 -2.54 -2.45 8.33
CA LEU A 111 -1.30 -1.69 8.17
C LEU A 111 -1.38 -0.57 7.12
N ALA A 112 -2.26 -0.67 6.13
CA ALA A 112 -2.35 0.34 5.07
C ALA A 112 -2.63 1.76 5.60
N PRO A 113 -3.62 2.00 6.51
CA PRO A 113 -3.85 3.35 7.03
C PRO A 113 -2.68 3.90 7.87
N PRO A 114 -2.07 3.15 8.81
CA PRO A 114 -0.88 3.61 9.53
C PRO A 114 0.32 3.91 8.62
N THR A 115 0.54 3.12 7.57
CA THR A 115 1.63 3.37 6.60
C THR A 115 1.42 4.69 5.87
N ALA A 116 0.21 4.96 5.38
CA ALA A 116 -0.11 6.24 4.77
C ALA A 116 0.07 7.40 5.76
N ALA A 117 -0.46 7.28 6.98
CA ALA A 117 -0.34 8.31 8.02
C ALA A 117 1.12 8.60 8.42
N TYR A 118 1.99 7.59 8.36
CA TYR A 118 3.42 7.74 8.59
C TYR A 118 4.10 8.54 7.47
N LEU A 119 3.88 8.19 6.21
CA LEU A 119 4.50 8.89 5.08
C LEU A 119 3.98 10.34 4.93
N GLU A 120 2.69 10.57 5.19
CA GLU A 120 2.11 11.92 5.29
C GLU A 120 2.76 12.72 6.42
N GLY A 121 3.00 12.07 7.57
CA GLY A 121 3.69 12.64 8.72
C GLY A 121 5.12 13.09 8.37
N LEU A 122 5.88 12.26 7.66
CA LEU A 122 7.23 12.60 7.20
C LEU A 122 7.24 13.83 6.30
N THR A 123 6.27 13.91 5.39
CA THR A 123 6.11 15.07 4.51
C THR A 123 5.88 16.34 5.33
N SER A 124 5.03 16.29 6.35
CA SER A 124 4.79 17.44 7.23
C SER A 124 5.99 17.83 8.09
N LEU A 125 6.85 16.87 8.42
CA LEU A 125 8.06 17.06 9.22
C LEU A 125 9.28 17.43 8.36
N ALA A 126 9.15 17.42 7.03
CA ALA A 126 10.25 17.52 6.08
C ALA A 126 11.40 16.55 6.41
N ALA A 127 11.03 15.33 6.81
CA ALA A 127 11.94 14.27 7.25
C ALA A 127 12.01 13.14 6.22
N ASP A 128 13.18 12.50 6.13
CA ASP A 128 13.39 11.37 5.24
C ASP A 128 12.97 10.04 5.85
N VAL A 129 12.66 9.07 4.98
CA VAL A 129 12.43 7.69 5.37
C VAL A 129 13.76 7.06 5.81
N PRO A 130 13.82 6.38 6.97
CA PRO A 130 15.02 5.64 7.37
C PRO A 130 15.39 4.57 6.34
N MET A 131 16.68 4.47 5.99
CA MET A 131 17.18 3.54 4.95
C MET A 131 16.72 2.09 5.17
N ASP A 132 16.76 1.61 6.41
CA ASP A 132 16.39 0.23 6.77
C ASP A 132 14.90 -0.11 6.56
N GLY A 133 14.05 0.90 6.29
CA GLY A 133 12.62 0.73 6.06
C GLY A 133 12.19 0.94 4.61
N LEU A 134 13.08 1.41 3.72
CA LEU A 134 12.73 1.76 2.35
C LEU A 134 12.16 0.56 1.58
N GLU A 135 12.90 -0.54 1.56
CA GLU A 135 12.49 -1.73 0.82
C GLU A 135 11.21 -2.37 1.37
N ASP A 136 11.08 -2.43 2.71
CA ASP A 136 9.87 -2.92 3.39
C ASP A 136 8.61 -2.11 2.98
N LEU A 137 8.74 -0.79 2.85
CA LEU A 137 7.66 0.11 2.41
C LEU A 137 7.30 -0.10 0.94
N VAL A 138 8.30 -0.22 0.06
CA VAL A 138 8.07 -0.46 -1.37
C VAL A 138 7.41 -1.83 -1.59
N ARG A 139 7.91 -2.89 -0.95
CA ARG A 139 7.31 -4.23 -1.01
C ARG A 139 5.87 -4.24 -0.47
N PHE A 140 5.60 -3.46 0.59
CA PHE A 140 4.24 -3.31 1.09
C PHE A 140 3.32 -2.57 0.10
N ALA A 141 3.82 -1.59 -0.64
CA ALA A 141 3.05 -0.92 -1.69
C ALA A 141 2.66 -1.87 -2.82
N VAL A 142 3.59 -2.76 -3.23
CA VAL A 142 3.30 -3.85 -4.18
C VAL A 142 2.23 -4.78 -3.61
N LEU A 143 2.31 -5.13 -2.32
CA LEU A 143 1.29 -5.94 -1.67
C LEU A 143 -0.07 -5.24 -1.62
N CYS A 144 -0.12 -3.91 -1.46
CA CYS A 144 -1.35 -3.13 -1.59
C CYS A 144 -1.89 -3.17 -3.03
N ALA A 145 -1.04 -3.10 -4.05
CA ALA A 145 -1.46 -3.24 -5.44
C ALA A 145 -2.04 -4.64 -5.72
N GLU A 146 -1.39 -5.69 -5.26
CA GLU A 146 -1.90 -7.06 -5.36
C GLU A 146 -3.22 -7.26 -4.59
N ALA A 147 -3.35 -6.66 -3.41
CA ALA A 147 -4.59 -6.63 -2.65
C ALA A 147 -5.73 -5.94 -3.42
N ILE A 148 -5.45 -4.83 -4.10
CA ILE A 148 -6.40 -4.14 -4.99
C ILE A 148 -6.85 -5.09 -6.10
N ARG A 149 -5.90 -5.73 -6.81
CA ARG A 149 -6.21 -6.69 -7.88
C ARG A 149 -7.07 -7.85 -7.37
N TRP A 150 -6.77 -8.37 -6.18
CA TRP A 150 -7.54 -9.45 -5.59
C TRP A 150 -8.97 -9.04 -5.21
N THR A 151 -9.17 -7.82 -4.69
CA THR A 151 -10.54 -7.34 -4.39
C THR A 151 -11.43 -7.20 -5.62
N THR A 152 -10.83 -6.85 -6.76
CA THR A 152 -11.56 -6.78 -8.03
C THR A 152 -11.95 -8.16 -8.56
N ASP A 153 -11.17 -9.20 -8.24
CA ASP A 153 -11.48 -10.59 -8.61
C ASP A 153 -12.44 -11.28 -7.63
N SER A 154 -12.49 -10.81 -6.38
CA SER A 154 -13.30 -11.37 -5.28
C SER A 154 -14.30 -10.35 -4.71
N PRO A 155 -15.39 -10.03 -5.45
CA PRO A 155 -16.31 -8.94 -5.10
C PRO A 155 -17.00 -9.11 -3.73
N GLU A 156 -17.11 -10.34 -3.23
CA GLU A 156 -17.71 -10.65 -1.92
C GLU A 156 -16.92 -10.06 -0.74
N ARG A 157 -15.63 -9.79 -0.93
CA ARG A 157 -14.74 -9.18 0.08
C ARG A 157 -14.37 -7.74 -0.24
N PHE A 158 -15.05 -7.13 -1.23
CA PHE A 158 -14.81 -5.75 -1.62
C PHE A 158 -15.29 -4.79 -0.54
N SER A 159 -14.40 -3.91 -0.08
CA SER A 159 -14.73 -2.81 0.82
C SER A 159 -14.14 -1.52 0.29
N CYS A 160 -14.99 -0.52 0.04
CA CYS A 160 -14.57 0.80 -0.41
C CYS A 160 -13.54 1.44 0.55
N SER A 161 -13.68 1.23 1.85
CA SER A 161 -12.76 1.79 2.85
C SER A 161 -11.40 1.09 2.84
N GLN A 162 -11.36 -0.20 2.55
CA GLN A 162 -10.10 -0.94 2.38
C GLN A 162 -9.43 -0.57 1.06
N LEU A 163 -10.19 -0.49 -0.03
CA LEU A 163 -9.68 -0.01 -1.32
C LEU A 163 -9.08 1.39 -1.21
N GLU A 164 -9.79 2.32 -0.54
CA GLU A 164 -9.26 3.66 -0.27
C GLU A 164 -7.96 3.60 0.54
N ALA A 165 -7.90 2.76 1.58
CA ALA A 165 -6.68 2.62 2.38
C ALA A 165 -5.49 2.09 1.56
N PHE A 166 -5.70 1.12 0.66
CA PHE A 166 -4.64 0.60 -0.21
C PHE A 166 -4.19 1.61 -1.24
N LEU A 167 -5.14 2.27 -1.92
CA LEU A 167 -4.84 3.32 -2.89
C LEU A 167 -4.08 4.47 -2.23
N ARG A 168 -4.46 4.86 -1.01
CA ARG A 168 -3.79 5.93 -0.26
C ARG A 168 -2.39 5.54 0.20
N ALA A 169 -2.19 4.30 0.66
CA ALA A 169 -0.86 3.80 1.00
C ALA A 169 0.06 3.77 -0.23
N LEU A 170 -0.46 3.31 -1.37
CA LEU A 170 0.25 3.30 -2.64
C LEU A 170 0.58 4.73 -3.12
N ASP A 171 -0.37 5.66 -3.09
CA ASP A 171 -0.18 7.09 -3.39
C ASP A 171 0.97 7.69 -2.57
N CYS A 172 0.98 7.44 -1.26
CA CYS A 172 2.01 7.97 -0.37
C CYS A 172 3.41 7.43 -0.70
N VAL A 173 3.53 6.15 -1.10
CA VAL A 173 4.80 5.55 -1.50
C VAL A 173 5.29 6.12 -2.83
N LEU A 174 4.39 6.20 -3.82
CA LEU A 174 4.71 6.75 -5.15
C LEU A 174 5.00 8.26 -5.13
N SER A 175 4.43 8.99 -4.18
CA SER A 175 4.67 10.42 -3.98
C SER A 175 5.97 10.72 -3.23
N CYS A 176 6.60 9.71 -2.62
CA CYS A 176 7.86 9.88 -1.89
C CYS A 176 9.05 9.62 -2.82
N PRO A 177 9.92 10.63 -3.10
CA PRO A 177 10.96 10.49 -4.13
C PRO A 177 11.94 9.33 -3.90
N SER A 178 12.35 9.10 -2.65
CA SER A 178 13.29 8.01 -2.33
C SER A 178 12.66 6.62 -2.52
N LEU A 179 11.38 6.46 -2.19
CA LEU A 179 10.65 5.21 -2.37
C LEU A 179 10.30 4.97 -3.84
N ALA A 180 9.86 6.00 -4.56
CA ALA A 180 9.58 5.93 -5.99
C ALA A 180 10.86 5.60 -6.78
N SER A 181 11.98 6.27 -6.47
CA SER A 181 13.27 5.97 -7.09
C SER A 181 13.74 4.55 -6.82
N LEU A 182 13.52 4.02 -5.61
CA LEU A 182 13.84 2.63 -5.30
C LEU A 182 12.96 1.68 -6.13
N MET A 183 11.65 1.90 -6.14
CA MET A 183 10.69 1.07 -6.89
C MET A 183 10.99 1.03 -8.39
N GLY A 184 11.47 2.14 -8.97
CA GLY A 184 11.82 2.26 -10.40
C GLY A 184 13.15 1.62 -10.80
N LEU A 185 13.90 1.02 -9.89
CA LEU A 185 15.16 0.35 -10.25
C LEU A 185 14.91 -0.85 -11.19
N PRO A 186 15.82 -1.13 -12.14
CA PRO A 186 15.66 -2.25 -13.07
C PRO A 186 15.51 -3.63 -12.41
N GLU A 187 16.15 -3.82 -11.26
CA GLU A 187 16.03 -5.03 -10.43
C GLU A 187 14.65 -5.21 -9.79
N HIS A 188 13.83 -4.16 -9.78
CA HIS A 188 12.47 -4.12 -9.25
C HIS A 188 11.41 -3.98 -10.35
N ALA A 189 11.78 -4.26 -11.62
CA ALA A 189 10.87 -4.16 -12.75
C ALA A 189 9.56 -4.94 -12.56
N SER A 190 9.59 -6.10 -11.88
CA SER A 190 8.38 -6.89 -11.57
C SER A 190 7.42 -6.18 -10.62
N TRP A 191 7.92 -5.32 -9.72
CA TRP A 191 7.12 -4.52 -8.80
C TRP A 191 6.34 -3.45 -9.54
N VAL A 192 7.01 -2.75 -10.45
CA VAL A 192 6.36 -1.73 -11.31
C VAL A 192 5.30 -2.38 -12.20
N CYS A 193 5.58 -3.55 -12.76
CA CYS A 193 4.62 -4.31 -13.56
C CYS A 193 3.38 -4.72 -12.75
N SER A 194 3.57 -5.17 -11.51
CA SER A 194 2.47 -5.52 -10.60
C SER A 194 1.58 -4.31 -10.28
N VAL A 195 2.19 -3.15 -9.97
CA VAL A 195 1.46 -1.90 -9.73
C VAL A 195 0.67 -1.47 -10.97
N ALA A 196 1.30 -1.46 -12.14
CA ALA A 196 0.63 -1.12 -13.40
C ALA A 196 -0.58 -2.03 -13.67
N ALA A 197 -0.38 -3.35 -13.58
CA ALA A 197 -1.42 -4.34 -13.84
C ALA A 197 -2.60 -4.23 -12.86
N ALA A 198 -2.33 -4.01 -11.57
CA ALA A 198 -3.37 -3.86 -10.56
C ALA A 198 -4.26 -2.64 -10.80
N ILE A 199 -3.64 -1.49 -11.12
CA ILE A 199 -4.37 -0.25 -11.37
C ILE A 199 -5.11 -0.32 -12.71
N TYR A 200 -4.49 -0.90 -13.73
CA TYR A 200 -5.13 -1.15 -15.01
C TYR A 200 -6.39 -2.01 -14.86
N HIS A 201 -6.28 -3.11 -14.10
CA HIS A 201 -7.40 -4.00 -13.83
C HIS A 201 -8.51 -3.29 -13.05
N LEU A 202 -8.17 -2.53 -12.00
CA LEU A 202 -9.16 -1.75 -11.24
C LEU A 202 -9.93 -0.77 -12.13
N VAL A 203 -9.22 0.00 -12.95
CA VAL A 203 -9.85 0.96 -13.87
C VAL A 203 -10.72 0.23 -14.90
N SER A 204 -10.26 -0.91 -15.41
CA SER A 204 -11.04 -1.75 -16.34
C SER A 204 -12.36 -2.24 -15.73
N GLN A 205 -12.34 -2.65 -14.46
CA GLN A 205 -13.56 -3.06 -13.75
C GLN A 205 -14.50 -1.86 -13.49
N LEU A 206 -13.96 -0.72 -13.07
CA LEU A 206 -14.75 0.49 -12.80
C LEU A 206 -15.45 1.04 -14.05
N LYS A 207 -14.81 0.91 -15.21
CA LYS A 207 -15.38 1.32 -16.51
C LYS A 207 -16.34 0.31 -17.13
N GLY A 208 -16.24 -0.96 -16.75
CA GLY A 208 -16.73 -2.07 -17.55
C GLY A 208 -15.86 -2.34 -18.79
N TRP A 209 -15.94 -3.57 -19.32
CA TRP A 209 -15.03 -4.17 -20.33
C TRP A 209 -14.89 -3.43 -21.69
N ARG A 210 -15.54 -2.28 -21.93
CA ARG A 210 -15.68 -1.69 -23.27
C ARG A 210 -15.00 -0.32 -23.49
N SER A 211 -14.08 0.12 -22.61
CA SER A 211 -13.85 1.56 -22.44
C SER A 211 -12.39 2.05 -22.42
N PHE A 212 -11.44 1.30 -23.01
CA PHE A 212 -10.12 1.85 -23.35
C PHE A 212 -10.05 2.15 -24.86
N PRO A 213 -10.17 3.42 -25.29
CA PRO A 213 -10.17 3.79 -26.70
C PRO A 213 -8.77 4.14 -27.23
N VAL A 214 -7.69 3.83 -26.51
CA VAL A 214 -6.34 4.17 -26.98
C VAL A 214 -5.78 2.95 -27.72
N ALA A 215 -5.95 2.93 -29.04
CA ALA A 215 -5.20 1.99 -29.88
C ALA A 215 -3.72 2.42 -29.86
N LEU A 216 -2.96 1.92 -28.88
CA LEU A 216 -1.52 2.08 -28.88
C LEU A 216 -0.93 1.19 -29.97
N GLN A 217 -0.12 1.80 -30.83
CA GLN A 217 0.57 1.07 -31.90
C GLN A 217 1.63 0.18 -31.24
N GLU A 218 1.39 -1.13 -31.26
CA GLU A 218 2.33 -2.11 -30.72
C GLU A 218 3.68 -2.01 -31.46
N PRO A 219 4.81 -1.83 -30.76
CA PRO A 219 6.11 -1.88 -31.41
C PRO A 219 6.39 -3.28 -31.98
N PRO A 220 7.12 -3.38 -33.11
CA PRO A 220 7.34 -4.64 -33.84
C PRO A 220 7.95 -5.73 -32.95
N ALA A 221 7.36 -6.93 -33.03
CA ALA A 221 7.65 -8.09 -32.19
C ALA A 221 9.12 -8.55 -32.23
N ASP A 222 9.84 -8.25 -33.31
CA ASP A 222 11.17 -8.82 -33.61
C ASP A 222 12.36 -8.16 -32.91
N SER A 223 12.12 -7.21 -31.98
CA SER A 223 13.20 -6.36 -31.44
C SER A 223 13.61 -6.66 -29.98
N LEU A 224 12.99 -7.61 -29.27
CA LEU A 224 13.21 -7.76 -27.83
C LEU A 224 13.31 -9.22 -27.35
N ALA A 225 14.28 -9.47 -26.46
CA ALA A 225 14.43 -10.73 -25.74
C ALA A 225 13.20 -11.01 -24.85
N ALA A 226 12.81 -12.30 -24.75
CA ALA A 226 11.61 -12.79 -24.06
C ALA A 226 11.43 -12.30 -22.60
N GLY A 227 12.48 -11.80 -21.94
CA GLY A 227 12.41 -11.25 -20.58
C GLY A 227 11.87 -9.82 -20.45
N ARG A 228 11.64 -9.08 -21.54
CA ARG A 228 11.14 -7.67 -21.50
C ARG A 228 9.65 -7.52 -21.78
N ALA A 229 8.95 -8.63 -22.07
CA ALA A 229 7.51 -8.63 -22.33
C ALA A 229 6.66 -8.01 -21.19
N PRO A 230 6.84 -8.34 -19.90
CA PRO A 230 6.00 -7.79 -18.84
C PRO A 230 6.21 -6.28 -18.63
N VAL A 231 7.43 -5.78 -18.82
CA VAL A 231 7.74 -4.35 -18.72
C VAL A 231 7.08 -3.57 -19.86
N ARG A 232 7.13 -4.11 -21.09
CA ARG A 232 6.44 -3.52 -22.23
C ARG A 232 4.93 -3.45 -21.98
N GLU A 233 4.34 -4.54 -21.51
CA GLU A 233 2.92 -4.59 -21.17
C GLU A 233 2.56 -3.54 -20.10
N ALA A 234 3.37 -3.42 -19.05
CA ALA A 234 3.21 -2.37 -18.04
C ALA A 234 3.27 -0.96 -18.64
N CYS A 235 4.19 -0.69 -19.57
CA CYS A 235 4.26 0.60 -20.27
C CYS A 235 3.00 0.89 -21.09
N VAL A 236 2.47 -0.10 -21.80
CA VAL A 236 1.21 0.02 -22.56
C VAL A 236 0.07 0.33 -21.61
N GLN A 237 -0.09 -0.45 -20.54
CA GLN A 237 -1.13 -0.25 -19.53
C GLN A 237 -1.07 1.14 -18.90
N VAL A 238 0.12 1.62 -18.53
CA VAL A 238 0.29 2.96 -17.96
C VAL A 238 -0.03 4.04 -18.99
N ALA A 239 0.37 3.90 -20.25
CA ALA A 239 0.03 4.85 -21.30
C ALA A 239 -1.49 4.91 -21.54
N GLU A 240 -2.19 3.77 -21.53
CA GLU A 240 -3.66 3.72 -21.62
C GLU A 240 -4.33 4.37 -20.40
N LEU A 241 -3.79 4.16 -19.19
CA LEU A 241 -4.26 4.78 -17.96
C LEU A 241 -4.10 6.31 -17.98
N VAL A 242 -2.96 6.82 -18.47
CA VAL A 242 -2.73 8.26 -18.66
C VAL A 242 -3.71 8.82 -19.68
N GLY A 243 -3.83 8.17 -20.85
CA GLY A 243 -4.80 8.57 -21.87
C GLY A 243 -6.25 8.58 -21.34
N TRP A 244 -6.59 7.63 -20.46
CA TRP A 244 -7.87 7.63 -19.78
C TRP A 244 -8.06 8.84 -18.85
N LEU A 245 -7.08 9.18 -18.02
CA LEU A 245 -7.16 10.36 -17.16
C LEU A 245 -7.40 11.65 -17.95
N GLU A 246 -6.76 11.77 -19.11
CA GLU A 246 -6.88 12.93 -19.99
C GLU A 246 -8.27 13.02 -20.65
N HIS A 247 -8.84 11.90 -21.12
CA HIS A 247 -10.00 11.91 -22.01
C HIS A 247 -11.33 11.51 -21.35
N ALA A 248 -11.29 10.64 -20.34
CA ALA A 248 -12.48 9.94 -19.86
C ALA A 248 -12.58 9.82 -18.34
N GLY A 249 -11.56 10.21 -17.56
CA GLY A 249 -11.53 10.13 -16.09
C GLY A 249 -12.53 11.00 -15.33
N ARG A 250 -13.65 11.40 -15.95
CA ARG A 250 -14.76 12.16 -15.37
C ARG A 250 -16.05 11.34 -15.31
N GLU A 251 -15.96 10.01 -15.31
CA GLU A 251 -17.18 9.20 -15.29
C GLU A 251 -18.00 9.47 -14.01
N PRO A 252 -19.30 9.79 -14.12
CA PRO A 252 -20.11 10.24 -12.99
C PRO A 252 -20.41 9.15 -11.97
N HIS A 253 -20.27 7.87 -12.36
CA HIS A 253 -20.52 6.72 -11.48
C HIS A 253 -19.32 6.36 -10.60
N ILE A 254 -18.12 6.86 -10.90
CA ILE A 254 -16.92 6.61 -10.08
C ILE A 254 -16.89 7.64 -8.93
N PRO A 255 -16.89 7.20 -7.66
CA PRO A 255 -16.80 8.13 -6.53
C PRO A 255 -15.57 9.05 -6.61
N THR A 256 -15.77 10.32 -6.27
CA THR A 256 -14.73 11.37 -6.37
C THR A 256 -13.45 11.01 -5.62
N PHE A 257 -13.56 10.34 -4.46
CA PHE A 257 -12.39 9.92 -3.69
C PHE A 257 -11.54 8.88 -4.44
N ILE A 258 -12.17 7.88 -5.07
CA ILE A 258 -11.48 6.85 -5.89
C ILE A 258 -10.80 7.52 -7.08
N ARG A 259 -11.54 8.38 -7.80
CA ARG A 259 -10.99 9.11 -8.95
C ARG A 259 -9.76 9.94 -8.58
N THR A 260 -9.83 10.68 -7.47
CA THR A 260 -8.73 11.53 -7.02
C THR A 260 -7.49 10.69 -6.69
N MET A 261 -7.66 9.55 -6.03
CA MET A 261 -6.56 8.64 -5.72
C MET A 261 -6.00 7.96 -6.98
N LEU A 262 -6.86 7.50 -7.89
CA LEU A 262 -6.43 6.91 -9.17
C LEU A 262 -5.60 7.89 -9.98
N HIS A 263 -6.02 9.15 -10.06
CA HIS A 263 -5.23 10.17 -10.75
C HIS A 263 -3.81 10.25 -10.19
N ARG A 264 -3.66 10.34 -8.85
CA ARG A 264 -2.35 10.45 -8.23
C ARG A 264 -1.50 9.21 -8.42
N VAL A 265 -2.09 8.03 -8.23
CA VAL A 265 -1.40 6.74 -8.38
C VAL A 265 -0.94 6.52 -9.82
N ILE A 266 -1.78 6.80 -10.81
CA ILE A 266 -1.41 6.68 -12.24
C ILE A 266 -0.30 7.68 -12.60
N THR A 267 -0.40 8.92 -12.15
CA THR A 267 0.67 9.91 -12.32
C THR A 267 1.98 9.42 -11.69
N GLY A 268 1.94 8.94 -10.45
CA GLY A 268 3.11 8.38 -9.77
C GLY A 268 3.71 7.17 -10.50
N ALA A 269 2.88 6.23 -10.95
CA ALA A 269 3.31 5.05 -11.69
C ALA A 269 3.94 5.41 -13.05
N SER A 270 3.47 6.47 -13.70
CA SER A 270 4.03 6.93 -14.98
C SER A 270 5.50 7.36 -14.88
N PHE A 271 5.92 7.88 -13.72
CA PHE A 271 7.31 8.27 -13.47
C PHE A 271 8.24 7.09 -13.16
N LEU A 272 7.70 5.89 -12.90
CA LEU A 272 8.52 4.70 -12.64
C LEU A 272 9.06 4.04 -13.92
N LEU A 273 8.46 4.34 -15.07
CA LEU A 273 8.73 3.69 -16.35
C LEU A 273 9.47 4.60 -17.35
N THR A 274 9.83 5.82 -16.93
CA THR A 274 10.64 6.79 -17.69
C THR A 274 12.10 6.73 -17.28
#